data_AF-A0A9X6NQB6-F1
#
_entry.id   AF-A0A9X6NQB6-F1
#
_cell.length_a   1.000
_cell.length_b   1.000
_cell.length_c   1.000
_cell.angle_alpha   90.00
_cell.angle_beta   90.00
_cell.angle_gamma   90.00
#
_symmetry.space_group_name_H-M   'P 1'
#
loop_
_entity.id
_entity.type
_entity.pdbx_description
1 polymer ?
#
loop_
_entity_poly.entity_id
_entity_poly.type
_entity_poly.pdbx_seq_one_letter_code
_entity_poly.pdbx_strand_id
1 'polypeptide(L)'
;MIALVILYAFYKLMRKKVTKLEIEQDKQSITKENTDRTEKNKKVKHQFEQPLPKDTIRKTLVEWERTLPFHEQRRSYETMQQWLTRICRTRDIISIYESVRYGEKTYTDLDVEKTVRWIERDGKG
;
A
#
# COMPACT_ATOMS: atom_id res chain seq x y z
N MET A 1 15.49 -44.35 38.50
CA MET A 1 14.14 -43.74 38.59
C MET A 1 14.15 -42.27 39.01
N ILE A 2 15.07 -41.79 39.86
CA ILE A 2 15.09 -40.39 40.34
C ILE A 2 15.58 -39.38 39.26
N ALA A 3 16.55 -39.78 38.42
CA ALA A 3 17.10 -38.90 37.37
C ALA A 3 16.08 -38.48 36.30
N LEU A 4 15.10 -39.35 35.98
CA LEU A 4 14.04 -39.05 35.02
C LEU A 4 13.05 -38.01 35.56
N VAL A 5 12.80 -38.01 36.87
CA VAL A 5 11.94 -37.03 37.55
C VAL A 5 12.59 -35.65 37.54
N ILE A 6 13.90 -35.60 37.79
CA ILE A 6 14.68 -34.35 37.75
C ILE A 6 14.69 -33.78 36.33
N LEU A 7 14.97 -34.62 35.31
CA LEU A 7 14.96 -34.20 33.91
C LEU A 7 13.58 -33.67 33.47
N TYR A 8 12.50 -34.33 33.89
CA TYR A 8 11.13 -33.89 33.60
C TYR A 8 10.78 -32.56 34.28
N ALA A 9 11.23 -32.36 35.52
CA ALA A 9 11.05 -31.09 36.24
C ALA A 9 11.77 -29.92 35.53
N PHE A 10 13.01 -30.13 35.09
CA PHE A 10 13.75 -29.15 34.30
C PHE A 10 13.08 -28.85 32.95
N TYR A 11 12.63 -29.89 32.23
CA TYR A 11 11.88 -29.72 30.98
C TYR A 11 10.61 -28.87 31.18
N LYS A 12 9.86 -29.13 32.25
CA LYS A 12 8.62 -28.40 32.59
C LYS A 12 8.89 -26.94 32.98
N LEU A 13 9.98 -26.67 33.69
CA LEU A 13 10.39 -25.31 34.06
C LEU A 13 10.83 -24.49 32.85
N MET A 14 11.59 -25.09 31.93
CA MET A 14 12.04 -24.42 30.71
C MET A 14 10.85 -24.07 29.79
N ARG A 15 9.90 -24.99 29.60
CA ARG A 15 8.70 -24.75 28.78
C ARG A 15 7.88 -23.55 29.30
N LYS A 16 7.76 -23.39 30.62
CA LYS A 16 7.01 -22.28 31.24
C LYS A 16 7.66 -20.90 31.04
N LYS A 17 8.99 -20.85 30.88
CA LYS A 17 9.74 -19.61 30.59
C LYS A 17 9.62 -19.20 29.13
N VAL A 18 9.70 -20.16 28.20
CA VAL A 18 9.56 -19.93 26.75
C VAL A 18 8.19 -19.32 26.44
N THR A 19 7.10 -19.88 26.99
CA THR A 19 5.75 -19.35 26.76
C THR A 19 5.55 -17.92 27.28
N LYS A 20 6.21 -17.52 28.38
CA LYS A 20 6.12 -16.13 28.88
C LYS A 20 6.86 -15.13 28.00
N LEU A 21 8.06 -15.49 27.54
CA LEU A 21 8.86 -14.67 26.63
C LEU A 21 8.17 -14.50 25.28
N GLU A 22 7.58 -15.56 24.75
CA GLU A 22 6.85 -15.54 23.48
C GLU A 22 5.61 -14.63 23.56
N ILE A 23 4.85 -14.67 24.67
CA ILE A 23 3.70 -13.77 24.90
C ILE A 23 4.13 -12.30 25.05
N GLU A 24 5.25 -12.03 25.71
CA GLU A 24 5.75 -10.67 25.88
C GLU A 24 6.30 -10.08 24.56
N GLN A 25 7.00 -10.91 23.79
CA GLN A 25 7.51 -10.56 22.46
C GLN A 25 6.36 -10.34 21.47
N ASP A 26 5.28 -11.12 21.54
CA ASP A 26 4.09 -10.96 20.72
C ASP A 26 3.30 -9.68 21.06
N LYS A 27 3.18 -9.32 22.34
CA LYS A 27 2.60 -8.03 22.74
C LYS A 27 3.43 -6.83 22.25
N GLN A 28 4.76 -6.98 22.24
CA GLN A 28 5.65 -5.93 21.76
C GLN A 28 5.65 -5.82 20.23
N SER A 29 5.52 -6.92 19.48
CA SER A 29 5.37 -6.91 18.01
C SER A 29 4.04 -6.28 17.60
N ILE A 30 2.93 -6.64 18.25
CA ILE A 30 1.60 -6.07 18.00
C ILE A 30 1.57 -4.56 18.26
N THR A 31 2.25 -4.09 19.32
CA THR A 31 2.33 -2.66 19.62
C THR A 31 3.13 -1.90 18.55
N LYS A 32 4.26 -2.45 18.10
CA LYS A 32 5.09 -1.86 17.03
C LYS A 32 4.35 -1.82 15.68
N GLU A 33 3.58 -2.85 15.37
CA GLU A 33 2.77 -2.91 14.14
C GLU A 33 1.67 -1.83 14.12
N ASN A 34 1.00 -1.58 15.25
CA ASN A 34 -0.06 -0.57 15.34
C ASN A 34 0.49 0.87 15.27
N THR A 35 1.66 1.14 15.85
CA THR A 35 2.34 2.44 15.72
C THR A 35 2.77 2.71 14.28
N ASP A 36 3.34 1.70 13.59
CA ASP A 36 3.74 1.80 12.18
C ASP A 36 2.54 2.03 11.24
N ARG A 37 1.40 1.37 11.48
CA ARG A 37 0.14 1.63 10.76
C ARG A 37 -0.35 3.08 10.94
N THR A 38 -0.21 3.64 12.15
CA THR A 38 -0.67 5.00 12.45
C THR A 38 0.24 6.07 11.82
N GLU A 39 1.56 5.86 11.85
CA GLU A 39 2.52 6.73 11.16
C GLU A 39 2.38 6.68 9.64
N LYS A 40 2.15 5.49 9.06
CA LYS A 40 1.89 5.32 7.62
C LYS A 40 0.64 6.09 7.18
N ASN A 41 -0.44 6.04 7.97
CA ASN A 41 -1.64 6.84 7.70
C ASN A 41 -1.37 8.36 7.75
N LYS A 42 -0.51 8.82 8.66
CA LYS A 42 -0.14 10.24 8.78
C LYS A 42 0.71 10.72 7.58
N LYS A 43 1.63 9.90 7.09
CA LYS A 43 2.47 10.20 5.90
C LYS A 43 1.64 10.27 4.61
N VAL A 44 0.60 9.44 4.47
CA VAL A 44 -0.29 9.46 3.30
C VAL A 44 -1.20 10.70 3.29
N LYS A 45 -1.62 11.21 4.45
CA LYS A 45 -2.34 12.51 4.51
C LYS A 45 -1.55 13.66 3.87
N HIS A 46 -0.24 13.72 4.08
CA HIS A 46 0.62 14.72 3.43
C HIS A 46 0.75 14.54 1.90
N GLN A 47 0.54 13.35 1.34
CA GLN A 47 0.52 13.18 -0.12
C GLN A 47 -0.70 13.83 -0.77
N PHE A 48 -1.83 13.92 -0.05
CA PHE A 48 -3.04 14.58 -0.54
C PHE A 48 -2.95 16.11 -0.53
N GLU A 49 -2.01 16.68 0.22
CA GLU A 49 -1.72 18.12 0.25
C GLU A 49 -0.91 18.58 -0.97
N GLN A 50 -0.38 17.66 -1.78
CA GLN A 50 0.30 18.04 -3.02
C GLN A 50 -0.70 18.70 -3.99
N PRO A 51 -0.30 19.80 -4.64
CA PRO A 51 -1.15 20.49 -5.61
C PRO A 51 -1.50 19.55 -6.76
N LEU A 52 -2.77 19.59 -7.17
CA LEU A 52 -3.25 18.83 -8.32
C LEU A 52 -2.47 19.25 -9.58
N PRO A 53 -2.08 18.29 -10.44
CA PRO A 53 -1.50 18.59 -11.74
C PRO A 53 -2.44 19.48 -12.58
N LYS A 54 -1.87 20.33 -13.44
CA LYS A 54 -2.65 21.17 -14.38
C LYS A 54 -3.36 20.34 -15.45
N ASP A 55 -2.80 19.19 -15.81
CA ASP A 55 -3.31 18.33 -16.88
C ASP A 55 -4.54 17.55 -16.42
N THR A 56 -5.61 17.57 -17.21
CA THR A 56 -6.91 16.95 -16.88
C THR A 56 -6.76 15.46 -16.59
N ILE A 57 -6.06 14.71 -17.43
CA ILE A 57 -5.85 13.26 -17.25
C ILE A 57 -5.10 12.96 -15.95
N ARG A 58 -4.03 13.72 -15.67
CA ARG A 58 -3.24 13.52 -14.44
C ARG A 58 -4.05 13.91 -13.20
N LYS A 59 -4.89 14.93 -13.31
CA LYS A 59 -5.82 15.34 -12.25
C LYS A 59 -6.83 14.22 -11.97
N THR A 60 -7.49 13.70 -13.00
CA THR A 60 -8.47 12.61 -12.87
C THR A 60 -7.85 11.35 -12.26
N LEU A 61 -6.63 10.99 -12.64
CA LEU A 61 -5.91 9.84 -12.05
C LEU A 61 -5.59 10.05 -10.57
N VAL A 62 -5.17 11.26 -10.18
CA VAL A 62 -4.93 11.60 -8.77
C VAL A 62 -6.24 11.61 -7.99
N GLU A 63 -7.34 12.10 -8.54
CA GLU A 63 -8.65 12.09 -7.89
C GLU A 63 -9.13 10.67 -7.67
N TRP A 64 -9.03 9.82 -8.69
CA TRP A 64 -9.35 8.41 -8.59
C TRP A 64 -8.47 7.67 -7.57
N GLU A 65 -7.15 7.95 -7.52
CA GLU A 65 -6.25 7.43 -6.48
C GLU A 65 -6.83 7.68 -5.08
N ARG A 66 -7.40 8.87 -4.82
CA ARG A 66 -7.97 9.21 -3.49
C ARG A 66 -9.25 8.44 -3.18
N THR A 67 -9.96 7.96 -4.19
CA THR A 67 -11.20 7.17 -4.03
C THR A 67 -10.92 5.70 -3.70
N LEU A 68 -9.70 5.22 -3.94
CA LEU A 68 -9.32 3.83 -3.71
C LEU A 68 -9.05 3.52 -2.23
N PRO A 69 -9.19 2.25 -1.81
CA PRO A 69 -8.79 1.82 -0.48
C PRO A 69 -7.26 1.97 -0.29
N PHE A 70 -6.83 2.19 0.96
CA PHE A 70 -5.43 2.54 1.29
C PHE A 70 -4.36 1.61 0.70
N HIS A 71 -4.65 0.30 0.57
CA HIS A 71 -3.70 -0.68 0.04
C HIS A 71 -3.50 -0.57 -1.48
N GLU A 72 -4.48 0.00 -2.18
CA GLU A 72 -4.42 0.27 -3.62
C GLU A 72 -3.87 1.66 -3.92
N GLN A 73 -3.89 2.59 -2.97
CA GLN A 73 -3.27 3.91 -3.12
C GLN A 73 -1.76 3.82 -3.35
N ARG A 74 -1.18 4.89 -3.92
CA ARG A 74 0.25 4.99 -4.15
C ARG A 74 1.00 5.07 -2.83
N ARG A 75 2.08 4.32 -2.73
CA ARG A 75 2.96 4.39 -1.56
C ARG A 75 3.82 5.64 -1.63
N SER A 76 4.32 6.10 -0.49
CA SER A 76 5.15 7.31 -0.41
C SER A 76 6.43 7.27 -1.27
N TYR A 77 6.93 6.07 -1.53
CA TYR A 77 8.15 5.82 -2.30
C TYR A 77 7.88 5.40 -3.76
N GLU A 78 6.60 5.33 -4.16
CA GLU A 78 6.22 5.00 -5.52
C GLU A 78 6.00 6.26 -6.36
N THR A 79 6.48 6.23 -7.61
CA THR A 79 6.04 7.20 -8.61
C THR A 79 4.63 6.84 -9.09
N MET A 80 3.94 7.82 -9.69
CA MET A 80 2.63 7.59 -10.32
C MET A 80 2.70 6.47 -11.39
N GLN A 81 3.77 6.40 -12.16
CA GLN A 81 3.97 5.36 -13.18
C GLN A 81 4.19 3.97 -12.55
N GLN A 82 4.99 3.89 -11.49
CA GLN A 82 5.19 2.63 -10.74
C GLN A 82 3.91 2.16 -10.07
N TRP A 83 3.15 3.09 -9.51
CA TRP A 83 1.85 2.82 -8.92
C TRP A 83 0.84 2.32 -9.95
N LEU A 84 0.68 3.03 -11.07
CA LEU A 84 -0.14 2.56 -12.19
C LEU A 84 0.32 1.17 -12.66
N THR A 85 1.62 0.94 -12.82
CA THR A 85 2.14 -0.39 -13.18
C THR A 85 1.72 -1.48 -12.19
N ARG A 86 1.60 -1.15 -10.89
CA ARG A 86 1.19 -2.10 -9.85
C ARG A 86 -0.31 -2.38 -9.86
N ILE A 87 -1.15 -1.37 -10.07
CA ILE A 87 -2.61 -1.52 -9.95
C ILE A 87 -3.31 -1.76 -11.28
N CYS A 88 -2.71 -1.34 -12.39
CA CYS A 88 -3.28 -1.49 -13.72
C CYS A 88 -3.17 -2.93 -14.17
N ARG A 89 -4.32 -3.55 -14.44
CA ARG A 89 -4.40 -4.89 -15.03
C ARG A 89 -4.10 -4.87 -16.54
N THR A 90 -4.26 -3.70 -17.18
CA THR A 90 -3.99 -3.47 -18.61
C THR A 90 -3.02 -2.30 -18.82
N ARG A 91 -2.10 -2.41 -19.79
CA ARG A 91 -1.06 -1.39 -20.07
C ARG A 91 -1.58 -0.11 -20.75
N ASP A 92 -2.80 -0.12 -21.26
CA ASP A 92 -3.35 0.96 -22.10
C ASP A 92 -3.31 2.34 -21.42
N ILE A 93 -3.62 2.40 -20.12
CA ILE A 93 -3.61 3.65 -19.37
C ILE A 93 -2.20 4.19 -19.09
N ILE A 94 -1.20 3.31 -18.99
CA ILE A 94 0.20 3.70 -18.76
C ILE A 94 0.71 4.46 -19.98
N SER A 95 0.42 3.98 -21.18
CA SER A 95 0.79 4.67 -22.42
C SER A 95 0.12 6.04 -22.56
N ILE A 96 -1.16 6.17 -22.18
CA ILE A 96 -1.86 7.46 -22.14
C ILE A 96 -1.18 8.39 -21.13
N TYR A 97 -0.90 7.91 -19.92
CA TYR A 97 -0.23 8.68 -18.87
C TYR A 97 1.16 9.18 -19.29
N GLU A 98 1.99 8.29 -19.84
CA GLU A 98 3.33 8.61 -20.32
C GLU A 98 3.29 9.64 -21.44
N SER A 99 2.31 9.54 -22.34
CA SER A 99 2.12 10.53 -23.42
C SER A 99 1.80 11.92 -22.90
N VAL A 100 1.03 12.05 -21.80
CA VAL A 100 0.69 13.34 -21.19
C VAL A 100 1.89 13.91 -20.40
N ARG A 101 2.70 13.03 -19.79
CA ARG A 101 3.80 13.46 -18.92
C ARG A 101 5.10 13.75 -19.66
N TYR A 102 5.42 12.93 -20.65
CA TYR A 102 6.68 12.96 -21.40
C TYR A 102 6.48 13.33 -22.87
N GLY A 103 5.25 13.23 -23.38
CA GLY A 103 4.93 13.61 -24.74
C GLY A 103 4.60 15.10 -24.83
N GLU A 104 5.16 15.74 -25.85
CA GLU A 104 4.91 17.12 -26.27
C GLU A 104 3.49 17.32 -26.87
N LYS A 105 2.60 16.32 -26.76
CA LYS A 105 1.29 16.31 -27.42
C LYS A 105 0.18 16.78 -26.49
N THR A 106 -0.68 17.65 -27.01
CA THR A 106 -2.03 17.86 -26.49
C THR A 106 -2.79 16.53 -26.55
N TYR A 107 -3.08 15.94 -25.40
CA TYR A 107 -4.01 14.81 -25.31
C TYR A 107 -5.37 15.21 -25.85
N THR A 108 -6.08 14.25 -26.43
CA THR A 108 -7.40 14.49 -27.02
C THR A 108 -8.51 14.22 -26.00
N ASP A 109 -9.71 14.74 -26.24
CA ASP A 109 -10.89 14.40 -25.44
C ASP A 109 -11.14 12.89 -25.44
N LEU A 110 -10.77 12.19 -26.52
CA LEU A 110 -10.81 10.74 -26.60
C LEU A 110 -9.89 10.05 -25.58
N ASP A 111 -8.73 10.63 -25.28
CA ASP A 111 -7.79 10.07 -24.28
C ASP A 111 -8.30 10.29 -22.86
N VAL A 112 -9.00 11.40 -22.62
CA VAL A 112 -9.74 11.64 -21.37
C VAL A 112 -10.86 10.59 -21.23
N GLU A 113 -11.66 10.39 -22.28
CA GLU A 113 -12.75 9.41 -22.27
C GLU A 113 -12.24 7.98 -22.05
N LYS A 114 -11.13 7.60 -22.69
CA LYS A 114 -10.47 6.30 -22.44
C LYS A 114 -10.02 6.16 -21.00
N THR A 115 -9.48 7.22 -20.40
CA THR A 115 -9.06 7.23 -19.00
C THR A 115 -10.24 7.02 -18.06
N VAL A 116 -11.35 7.74 -18.28
CA VAL A 116 -12.58 7.60 -17.49
C VAL A 116 -13.16 6.20 -17.62
N ARG A 117 -13.30 5.68 -18.85
CA ARG A 117 -13.78 4.31 -19.07
C ARG A 117 -12.91 3.25 -18.42
N TRP A 118 -11.59 3.45 -18.44
CA TRP A 118 -10.65 2.58 -17.77
C TRP A 118 -10.86 2.58 -16.25
N ILE A 119 -11.03 3.76 -15.64
CA ILE A 119 -11.35 3.92 -14.21
C ILE A 119 -12.66 3.20 -13.85
N GLU A 120 -13.71 3.34 -14.65
CA GLU A 120 -15.00 2.69 -14.39
C GLU A 120 -14.92 1.15 -14.45
N ARG A 121 -14.06 0.63 -15.33
CA ARG A 121 -13.85 -0.82 -15.49
C ARG A 121 -12.97 -1.40 -14.39
N ASP A 122 -11.85 -0.76 -14.09
CA ASP A 122 -10.84 -1.28 -13.17
C ASP A 122 -11.09 -0.86 -11.71
N GLY A 123 -11.90 0.19 -11.47
CA GLY A 123 -12.32 0.65 -10.15
C GLY A 123 -13.48 -0.13 -9.51
N LYS A 124 -14.05 -1.13 -10.21
CA LYS A 124 -15.08 -2.05 -9.69
C LYS A 124 -14.48 -3.40 -9.29
N GLY A 125 -13.33 -3.38 -8.62
CA GLY A 125 -12.72 -4.55 -7.98
C GLY A 125 -13.53 -5.02 -6.78
#